data_AF-A0A2W2MH86-F1
#
_entry.id   AF-A0A2W2MH86-F1
#
_cell.length_a   1.000
_cell.length_b   1.000
_cell.length_c   1.000
_cell.angle_alpha   90.00
_cell.angle_beta   90.00
_cell.angle_gamma   90.00
#
_symmetry.space_group_name_H-M   'P 1'
#
loop_
_entity.id
_entity.type
_entity.pdbx_description
1 polymer ?
#
loop_
_entity_poly.entity_id
_entity_poly.type
_entity_poly.pdbx_seq_one_letter_code
_entity_poly.pdbx_strand_id
1 'polypeptide(L)'
;MGFTASDGPAHSGTPAGDLGAEGWHKPWSGTNGGSCVEAKRLPDGRVALRRSTDPEGPALVYSRDEMIAFLTGTKAGLADFLVD
;
A
#
# COMPACT_ATOMS: atom_id res chain seq x y z
N MET A 1 11.35 6.37 -23.32
CA MET A 1 11.26 4.89 -23.34
C MET A 1 10.25 4.51 -22.29
N GLY A 2 9.03 4.15 -22.70
CA GLY A 2 7.95 3.81 -21.79
C GLY A 2 8.18 2.43 -21.21
N PHE A 3 8.07 2.31 -19.89
CA PHE A 3 7.96 1.02 -19.22
C PHE A 3 6.62 0.44 -19.63
N THR A 4 6.64 -0.73 -20.26
CA THR A 4 5.44 -1.53 -20.41
C THR A 4 5.01 -1.90 -18.99
N ALA A 5 3.91 -1.30 -18.52
CA ALA A 5 3.22 -1.81 -17.34
C ALA A 5 3.11 -3.32 -17.52
N SER A 6 3.69 -4.08 -16.60
CA SER A 6 3.67 -5.53 -16.69
C SER A 6 2.20 -5.94 -16.75
N ASP A 7 1.77 -6.53 -17.87
CA ASP A 7 0.39 -7.01 -18.12
C ASP A 7 0.02 -8.21 -17.22
N GLY A 8 0.83 -8.47 -16.19
CA GLY A 8 0.54 -9.42 -15.14
C GLY A 8 -0.34 -8.79 -14.06
N PRO A 9 -1.13 -9.61 -13.33
CA PRO A 9 -1.82 -9.11 -12.15
C PRO A 9 -0.80 -8.48 -11.20
N ALA A 10 -1.10 -7.27 -10.71
CA ALA A 10 -0.26 -6.56 -9.73
C ALA A 10 0.19 -7.54 -8.64
N HIS A 11 1.46 -7.50 -8.24
CA HIS A 11 1.98 -8.38 -7.20
C HIS A 11 2.84 -7.56 -6.25
N SER A 12 3.20 -8.14 -5.11
CA SER A 12 4.16 -7.47 -4.22
C SER A 12 5.46 -7.22 -4.99
N GLY A 13 5.92 -5.97 -5.01
CA GLY A 13 7.06 -5.50 -5.80
C GLY A 13 6.73 -4.82 -7.12
N THR A 14 5.47 -4.79 -7.57
CA THR A 14 5.08 -3.99 -8.75
C THR A 14 5.38 -2.51 -8.49
N PRO A 15 6.01 -1.77 -9.43
CA PRO A 15 6.21 -0.33 -9.30
C PRO A 15 4.88 0.38 -9.06
N ALA A 16 4.82 1.28 -8.08
CA ALA A 16 3.57 1.95 -7.72
C ALA A 16 3.07 2.88 -8.85
N GLY A 17 3.95 3.38 -9.70
CA GLY A 17 3.59 4.12 -10.92
C GLY A 17 2.77 3.27 -11.90
N ASP A 18 3.07 1.97 -12.02
CA ASP A 18 2.35 1.03 -12.88
C ASP A 18 0.94 0.71 -12.35
N LEU A 19 0.69 0.95 -11.06
CA LEU A 19 -0.64 0.83 -10.45
C LEU A 19 -1.50 2.08 -10.67
N GLY A 20 -0.97 3.12 -11.31
CA GLY A 20 -1.62 4.40 -11.57
C GLY A 20 -1.51 5.39 -10.41
N ALA A 21 -1.46 6.67 -10.75
CA ALA A 21 -1.19 7.77 -9.81
C ALA A 21 -2.37 8.13 -8.89
N GLU A 22 -3.60 7.82 -9.29
CA GLU A 22 -4.82 8.17 -8.54
C GLU A 22 -5.28 7.06 -7.58
N GLY A 23 -6.16 7.39 -6.63
CA GLY A 23 -6.77 6.44 -5.70
C GLY A 23 -5.88 5.99 -4.54
N TRP A 24 -4.72 6.61 -4.37
CA TRP A 24 -3.88 6.47 -3.18
C TRP A 24 -4.39 7.38 -2.06
N HIS A 25 -4.58 6.80 -0.88
CA HIS A 25 -5.04 7.50 0.31
C HIS A 25 -3.94 7.56 1.36
N LYS A 26 -3.87 8.69 2.06
CA LYS A 26 -2.97 8.94 3.19
C LYS A 26 -3.77 9.02 4.50
N PRO A 27 -4.37 7.91 4.97
CA PRO A 27 -5.27 7.96 6.13
C PRO A 27 -4.56 8.42 7.41
N TRP A 28 -3.23 8.34 7.47
CA TRP A 28 -2.41 8.73 8.63
C TRP A 28 -1.65 10.04 8.40
N SER A 29 -2.18 10.98 7.61
CA SER A 29 -1.56 12.31 7.45
C SER A 29 -1.84 13.19 8.65
N GLY A 30 -0.85 13.36 9.52
CA GLY A 30 -0.84 14.46 10.50
C GLY A 30 -0.64 15.83 9.83
N THR A 31 -0.93 16.91 10.56
CA THR A 31 -0.89 18.32 10.11
C THR A 31 0.47 18.77 9.57
N ASN A 32 1.55 18.03 9.84
CA ASN A 32 2.93 18.37 9.46
C ASN A 32 3.43 17.62 8.21
N GLY A 33 2.54 17.04 7.39
CA GLY A 33 2.93 16.39 6.13
C GLY A 33 3.59 15.01 6.28
N GLY A 34 3.61 14.45 7.50
CA GLY A 34 4.15 13.12 7.78
C GLY A 34 3.15 12.01 7.46
N SER A 35 3.00 11.65 6.19
CA SER A 35 2.49 10.32 5.83
C SER A 35 3.59 9.53 5.17
N CYS A 36 4.13 8.54 5.86
CA CYS A 36 5.17 7.67 5.31
C CYS A 36 4.58 6.52 4.48
N VAL A 37 3.29 6.20 4.65
CA VAL A 37 2.62 5.09 3.95
C VAL A 37 1.31 5.56 3.32
N GLU A 38 1.09 5.18 2.07
CA GLU A 38 -0.16 5.35 1.33
C GLU A 38 -0.79 3.98 1.04
N ALA A 39 -2.12 3.95 0.96
CA ALA A 39 -2.88 2.75 0.65
C ALA A 39 -3.80 2.98 -0.55
N LYS A 40 -3.89 1.99 -1.44
CA LYS A 40 -4.81 1.98 -2.58
C LYS A 40 -5.56 0.65 -2.64
N ARG A 41 -6.86 0.71 -2.92
CA ARG A 41 -7.64 -0.48 -3.28
C ARG A 41 -7.51 -0.72 -4.78
N LEU A 42 -7.15 -1.94 -5.15
CA LEU A 42 -7.07 -2.36 -6.54
C LEU A 42 -8.44 -2.82 -7.05
N PRO A 43 -8.69 -2.79 -8.38
CA PRO A 43 -9.98 -3.18 -8.97
C PRO A 43 -10.39 -4.63 -8.66
N ASP A 44 -9.42 -5.51 -8.42
CA ASP A 44 -9.63 -6.92 -8.06
C ASP A 44 -9.89 -7.14 -6.55
N GLY A 45 -10.01 -6.06 -5.77
CA GLY A 45 -10.30 -6.12 -4.33
C GLY A 45 -9.07 -6.26 -3.43
N ARG A 46 -7.86 -6.36 -3.99
CA ARG A 46 -6.61 -6.36 -3.24
C ARG A 46 -6.23 -4.96 -2.76
N VAL A 47 -5.25 -4.88 -1.87
CA VAL A 47 -4.75 -3.62 -1.30
C VAL A 47 -3.28 -3.46 -1.61
N ALA A 48 -2.92 -2.33 -2.19
CA ALA A 48 -1.54 -1.92 -2.40
C ALA A 48 -1.11 -0.90 -1.34
N LEU A 49 0.09 -1.08 -0.78
CA LEU A 49 0.74 -0.13 0.12
C LEU A 49 2.03 0.37 -0.52
N ARG A 50 2.32 1.66 -0.41
CA ARG A 50 3.60 2.24 -0.84
C ARG A 50 4.09 3.30 0.11
N ARG A 51 5.35 3.71 -0.04
CA ARG A 51 5.92 4.83 0.70
C ARG A 51 5.58 6.15 0.02
N SER A 52 4.98 7.11 0.73
CA SER A 52 4.59 8.38 0.11
C SER A 52 5.78 9.23 -0.38
N THR A 53 6.96 9.06 0.21
CA THR A 53 8.19 9.76 -0.21
C THR A 53 8.86 9.10 -1.40
N ASP A 54 8.36 7.94 -1.83
CA ASP A 54 8.83 7.20 -2.99
C ASP A 54 7.63 6.66 -3.80
N PRO A 55 6.84 7.57 -4.43
CA PRO A 55 5.57 7.21 -5.06
C PRO A 55 5.72 6.33 -6.30
N GLU A 56 6.92 6.26 -6.87
CA GLU A 56 7.27 5.39 -8.01
C GLU A 56 7.95 4.09 -7.58
N GLY A 57 8.32 3.96 -6.30
CA GLY A 57 8.94 2.79 -5.73
C GLY A 57 8.04 1.54 -5.71
N PRO A 58 8.55 0.40 -5.23
CA PRO A 58 7.79 -0.84 -5.20
C PRO A 58 6.58 -0.73 -4.25
N ALA A 59 5.43 -1.20 -4.70
CA ALA A 59 4.24 -1.38 -3.87
C ALA A 59 4.18 -2.80 -3.29
N LEU A 60 3.75 -2.91 -2.04
CA LEU A 60 3.38 -4.18 -1.43
C LEU A 60 1.90 -4.45 -1.70
N VAL A 61 1.59 -5.57 -2.33
CA VAL A 61 0.20 -5.95 -2.67
C VAL A 61 -0.24 -7.11 -1.81
N TYR A 62 -1.31 -6.90 -1.05
CA TYR A 62 -1.92 -7.88 -0.16
C TYR A 62 -3.30 -8.28 -0.64
N SER A 63 -3.66 -9.54 -0.41
CA SER A 63 -5.02 -10.01 -0.56
C SER A 63 -5.96 -9.33 0.44
N ARG A 64 -7.27 -9.41 0.16
CA ARG A 64 -8.29 -8.89 1.07
C ARG A 64 -8.25 -9.58 2.44
N ASP A 65 -8.03 -10.90 2.45
CA ASP A 65 -8.04 -11.69 3.69
C ASP A 65 -6.81 -11.42 4.56
N GLU A 66 -5.63 -11.26 3.96
CA GLU A 66 -4.42 -10.83 4.68
C GLU A 66 -4.62 -9.46 5.34
N MET A 67 -5.23 -8.50 4.61
CA MET A 67 -5.53 -7.18 5.19
C MET A 67 -6.56 -7.24 6.31
N ILE A 68 -7.57 -8.12 6.22
CA ILE A 68 -8.54 -8.32 7.30
C ILE A 68 -7.84 -8.90 8.53
N ALA A 69 -6.98 -9.90 8.35
CA ALA A 69 -6.21 -10.51 9.42
C ALA A 69 -5.28 -9.48 10.08
N PHE A 70 -4.55 -8.70 9.27
CA PHE A 70 -3.68 -7.63 9.75
C PHE A 70 -4.45 -6.61 10.58
N LEU A 71 -5.55 -6.05 10.05
CA LEU A 71 -6.36 -5.06 10.78
C LEU A 71 -6.95 -5.63 12.08
N THR A 72 -7.35 -6.89 12.08
CA THR A 72 -7.84 -7.58 13.28
C THR A 72 -6.73 -7.70 14.32
N GLY A 73 -5.54 -8.12 13.91
CA GLY A 73 -4.37 -8.24 14.78
C GLY A 73 -3.93 -6.90 15.35
N THR A 74 -3.83 -5.85 14.53
CA THR A 74 -3.50 -4.49 14.98
C THR A 74 -4.50 -3.97 16.01
N LYS A 75 -5.81 -4.20 15.79
CA LYS A 75 -6.84 -3.82 16.78
C LYS A 75 -6.77 -4.60 18.09
N ALA A 76 -6.17 -5.80 18.06
CA ALA A 76 -5.95 -6.64 19.23
C ALA A 76 -4.60 -6.36 19.93
N GLY A 77 -3.84 -5.36 19.49
CA GLY A 77 -2.51 -5.03 20.04
C GLY A 77 -1.39 -5.97 19.60
N LEU A 78 -1.65 -6.89 18.65
CA LEU A 78 -0.62 -7.84 18.19
C LEU A 78 0.50 -7.18 17.38
N ALA A 79 0.32 -5.91 16.98
CA ALA A 79 1.30 -5.14 16.21
C ALA A 79 2.11 -4.16 17.08
N ASP A 80 1.88 -4.11 18.39
CA ASP A 80 2.49 -3.13 19.30
C ASP A 80 4.02 -3.28 19.35
N PHE A 81 4.52 -4.52 19.17
CA PHE A 81 5.95 -4.83 19.08
C PHE A 81 6.71 -4.06 17.98
N LEU A 82 6.01 -3.44 17.02
CA LEU A 82 6.63 -2.61 15.98
C LEU A 82 7.11 -1.26 16.52
N VAL A 83 6.62 -0.83 17.69
CA VAL A 83 6.89 0.49 18.28
C VAL A 83 7.31 0.44 19.75
N ASP A 84 7.25 -0.74 20.38
CA ASP A 84 7.75 -1.00 21.74
C ASP A 84 9.29 -0.98 21.84
#